data_AF-A0A661YHH3-F1
#
_entry.id   AF-A0A661YHH3-F1
#
_cell.length_a   1.000
_cell.length_b   1.000
_cell.length_c   1.000
_cell.angle_alpha   90.00
_cell.angle_beta   90.00
_cell.angle_gamma   90.00
#
_symmetry.space_group_name_H-M   'P 1'
#
loop_
_entity.id
_entity.type
_entity.pdbx_description
1 polymer ?
#
loop_
_entity_poly.entity_id
_entity_poly.type
_entity_poly.pdbx_seq_one_letter_code
_entity_poly.pdbx_strand_id
1 'polypeptide(L)'
;MVPNEQFVPLGDENGAGFGWEDMTVFKLGVEVACVDTWQFRTGFSYGKPPIQESEVMFNILAPAVNNTHLSLGFTKEIKDHALNFAVTHALNNTVSGPNPFDPAQTIELEMNQWEFELGFRF
;
A
#
# COMPACT_ATOMS: atom_id res chain seq x y z
N MET A 1 10.69 -23.68 -4.38
CA MET A 1 12.06 -23.15 -4.51
C MET A 1 12.37 -22.44 -3.21
N VAL A 2 13.58 -22.59 -2.66
CA VAL A 2 13.93 -21.91 -1.41
C VAL A 2 14.46 -20.49 -1.74
N PRO A 3 14.04 -19.43 -1.02
CA PRO A 3 14.59 -18.09 -1.26
C PRO A 3 16.10 -18.03 -0.97
N ASN A 4 16.86 -17.46 -1.91
CA ASN A 4 18.31 -17.21 -1.80
C ASN A 4 19.20 -18.41 -1.42
N GLU A 5 19.01 -19.57 -2.06
CA GLU A 5 19.78 -20.80 -1.79
C GLU A 5 21.32 -20.64 -1.86
N GLN A 6 21.80 -19.72 -2.71
CA GLN A 6 23.22 -19.53 -3.00
C GLN A 6 23.89 -18.45 -2.12
N PHE A 7 23.17 -17.83 -1.19
CA PHE A 7 23.66 -16.74 -0.34
C PHE A 7 24.31 -15.58 -1.11
N VAL A 8 23.81 -15.32 -2.32
CA VAL A 8 24.24 -14.18 -3.11
C VAL A 8 23.72 -12.89 -2.42
N PRO A 9 24.52 -11.81 -2.34
CA PRO A 9 24.05 -10.55 -1.79
C PRO A 9 22.76 -10.07 -2.44
N LEU A 10 21.85 -9.52 -1.64
CA LEU A 10 20.59 -8.97 -2.17
C LEU A 10 20.89 -7.77 -3.08
N GLY A 11 20.22 -7.72 -4.24
CA GLY A 11 20.40 -6.68 -5.24
C GLY A 11 21.52 -6.93 -6.25
N ASP A 12 22.26 -8.03 -6.14
CA ASP A 12 23.19 -8.48 -7.20
C ASP A 12 22.42 -9.11 -8.38
N GLU A 13 23.04 -9.21 -9.57
CA GLU A 13 22.40 -9.72 -10.80
C GLU A 13 21.82 -11.13 -10.64
N ASN A 14 22.42 -11.94 -9.76
CA ASN A 14 21.99 -13.32 -9.46
C ASN A 14 21.45 -13.46 -8.02
N GLY A 15 21.18 -12.35 -7.33
CA GLY A 15 20.60 -12.33 -5.99
C GLY A 15 19.11 -12.67 -6.01
N ALA A 16 18.60 -13.21 -4.90
CA ALA A 16 17.17 -13.43 -4.76
C ALA A 16 16.40 -12.10 -4.79
N GLY A 17 15.33 -12.07 -5.59
CA GLY A 17 14.35 -10.98 -5.63
C GLY A 17 13.09 -11.32 -4.84
N PHE A 18 12.19 -10.34 -4.74
CA PHE A 18 10.89 -10.50 -4.08
C PHE A 18 9.83 -11.24 -4.92
N GLY A 19 10.12 -11.54 -6.20
CA GLY A 19 9.17 -12.19 -7.10
C GLY A 19 7.90 -11.36 -7.36
N TRP A 20 7.99 -10.04 -7.15
CA TRP A 20 6.89 -9.10 -7.37
C TRP A 20 6.52 -9.05 -8.85
N GLU A 21 5.22 -9.15 -9.11
CA GLU A 21 4.65 -8.91 -10.43
C GLU A 21 4.26 -7.45 -10.61
N ASP A 22 4.21 -7.01 -11.87
CA ASP A 22 3.65 -5.73 -12.23
C ASP A 22 2.19 -5.62 -11.75
N MET A 23 1.85 -4.48 -11.16
CA MET A 23 0.49 -4.21 -10.68
C MET A 23 -0.17 -3.08 -11.45
N THR A 24 -1.48 -3.21 -11.68
CA THR A 24 -2.33 -2.14 -12.20
C THR A 24 -3.24 -1.63 -11.07
N VAL A 25 -3.28 -0.31 -10.89
CA VAL A 25 -4.10 0.34 -9.87
C VAL A 25 -5.15 1.22 -10.52
N PHE A 26 -6.42 0.96 -10.19
CA PHE A 26 -7.55 1.80 -10.57
C PHE A 26 -7.86 2.77 -9.45
N LYS A 27 -8.08 4.05 -9.78
CA LYS A 27 -8.36 5.11 -8.82
C LYS A 27 -9.55 5.93 -9.29
N LEU A 28 -10.44 6.27 -8.34
CA LEU A 28 -11.55 7.18 -8.54
C LEU A 28 -11.55 8.21 -7.41
N GLY A 29 -11.82 9.48 -7.75
CA GLY A 29 -11.87 10.57 -6.78
C GLY A 29 -12.91 11.60 -7.16
N VAL A 30 -13.48 12.24 -6.14
CA VAL A 30 -14.43 13.35 -6.28
C VAL A 30 -13.98 14.49 -5.37
N GLU A 31 -14.04 15.71 -5.89
CA GLU A 31 -13.81 16.94 -5.15
C GLU A 31 -15.05 17.84 -5.25
N VAL A 32 -15.43 18.46 -4.13
CA VAL A 32 -16.53 19.42 -4.06
C VAL A 32 -16.05 20.70 -3.37
N ALA A 33 -16.09 21.82 -4.10
CA ALA A 33 -15.62 23.13 -3.66
C ALA A 33 -16.75 24.16 -3.42
N CYS A 34 -17.99 23.69 -3.24
CA CYS A 34 -19.17 24.57 -3.22
C CYS A 34 -19.60 25.03 -1.81
N VAL A 35 -18.79 24.80 -0.77
CA VAL A 35 -19.17 25.06 0.64
C VAL A 35 -18.34 26.19 1.23
N ASP A 36 -18.71 27.44 0.94
CA ASP A 36 -18.06 28.65 1.49
C ASP A 36 -16.52 28.60 1.34
N THR A 37 -15.80 28.43 2.44
CA THR A 37 -14.34 28.38 2.54
C THR A 37 -13.81 26.95 2.67
N TRP A 38 -14.63 25.94 2.43
CA TRP A 38 -14.30 24.52 2.49
C TRP A 38 -14.33 23.84 1.12
N GLN A 39 -13.34 22.98 0.88
CA GLN A 39 -13.30 22.04 -0.24
C GLN A 39 -13.15 20.64 0.34
N PHE A 40 -13.95 19.69 -0.11
CA PHE A 40 -13.91 18.30 0.37
C PHE A 40 -13.50 17.36 -0.74
N ARG A 41 -12.70 16.35 -0.39
CA ARG A 41 -12.20 15.30 -1.30
C ARG A 41 -12.52 13.94 -0.72
N THR A 42 -12.95 13.03 -1.58
CA THR A 42 -13.06 11.61 -1.27
C THR A 42 -12.48 10.80 -2.42
N GLY A 43 -11.87 9.66 -2.10
CA GLY A 43 -11.21 8.82 -3.08
C GLY A 43 -11.27 7.34 -2.71
N PHE A 44 -11.20 6.52 -3.74
CA PHE A 44 -11.10 5.07 -3.66
C PHE A 44 -10.01 4.62 -4.63
N SER A 45 -9.18 3.66 -4.21
CA SER A 45 -8.30 2.95 -5.12
C SER A 45 -8.29 1.46 -4.85
N TYR A 46 -8.12 0.68 -5.92
CA TYR A 46 -7.97 -0.76 -5.88
C TYR A 46 -6.88 -1.22 -6.86
N GLY A 47 -5.98 -2.07 -6.41
CA GLY A 47 -4.98 -2.73 -7.24
C GLY A 47 -4.61 -4.08 -6.66
N LYS A 48 -4.47 -5.10 -7.51
CA LYS A 48 -4.02 -6.43 -7.07
C LYS A 48 -2.63 -6.31 -6.41
N PRO A 49 -2.38 -6.95 -5.25
CA PRO A 49 -1.06 -6.92 -4.62
C PRO A 49 -0.03 -7.63 -5.52
N PRO A 50 1.23 -7.17 -5.53
CA PRO A 50 2.28 -7.71 -6.39
C PRO A 50 2.85 -9.06 -5.92
N ILE A 51 2.54 -9.47 -4.68
CA ILE A 51 3.06 -10.69 -4.05
C ILE A 51 2.24 -11.90 -4.49
N GLN A 52 2.91 -12.92 -5.05
CA GLN A 52 2.32 -14.22 -5.34
C GLN A 52 2.35 -15.13 -4.10
N GLU A 53 1.41 -16.07 -4.01
CA GLU A 53 1.35 -17.04 -2.90
C GLU A 53 2.64 -17.88 -2.75
N SER A 54 3.39 -18.10 -3.83
CA SER A 54 4.69 -18.79 -3.78
C SER A 54 5.82 -17.97 -3.16
N GLU A 55 5.67 -16.65 -3.09
CA GLU A 55 6.74 -15.71 -2.72
C GLU A 55 6.60 -15.17 -1.28
N VAL A 56 5.63 -15.67 -0.50
CA VAL A 56 5.31 -15.15 0.85
C VAL A 56 6.47 -15.21 1.84
N MET A 57 7.37 -16.20 1.72
CA MET A 57 8.49 -16.40 2.66
C MET A 57 9.49 -15.24 2.61
N PHE A 58 9.93 -14.85 1.41
CA PHE A 58 10.91 -13.76 1.27
C PHE A 58 10.27 -12.39 1.50
N ASN A 59 8.98 -12.27 1.17
CA ASN A 59 8.19 -11.05 1.34
C ASN A 59 7.85 -10.68 2.80
N ILE A 60 8.22 -11.50 3.78
CA ILE A 60 8.21 -11.11 5.20
C ILE A 60 9.04 -9.82 5.41
N LEU A 61 10.12 -9.63 4.65
CA LEU A 61 11.00 -8.46 4.74
C LEU A 61 10.37 -7.18 4.17
N ALA A 62 9.46 -7.31 3.21
CA ALA A 62 8.77 -6.20 2.55
C ALA A 62 7.31 -6.56 2.24
N PRO A 63 6.43 -6.56 3.25
CA PRO A 63 5.02 -6.82 3.02
C PRO A 63 4.41 -5.70 2.18
N ALA A 64 3.73 -6.06 1.09
CA ALA A 64 3.04 -5.14 0.19
C ALA A 64 1.67 -5.72 -0.18
N VAL A 65 0.88 -6.11 0.84
CA VAL A 65 -0.38 -6.83 0.63
C VAL A 65 -1.62 -5.94 0.57
N ASN A 66 -1.55 -4.67 1.01
CA ASN A 66 -2.68 -3.76 0.88
C ASN A 66 -3.07 -3.55 -0.58
N ASN A 67 -4.35 -3.74 -0.89
CA ASN A 67 -4.88 -3.64 -2.26
C ASN A 67 -5.91 -2.52 -2.42
N THR A 68 -6.56 -2.10 -1.33
CA THR A 68 -7.70 -1.18 -1.34
C THR A 68 -7.43 -0.02 -0.42
N HIS A 69 -7.61 1.21 -0.91
CA HIS A 69 -7.45 2.42 -0.10
C HIS A 69 -8.70 3.29 -0.20
N LEU A 70 -9.15 3.78 0.96
CA LEU A 70 -10.18 4.80 1.09
C LEU A 70 -9.52 6.09 1.56
N SER A 71 -9.77 7.18 0.85
CA SER A 71 -9.19 8.48 1.17
C SER A 71 -10.28 9.52 1.42
N LEU A 72 -10.09 10.35 2.43
CA LEU A 72 -10.89 11.51 2.74
C LEU A 72 -9.98 12.69 2.98
N GLY A 73 -10.38 13.88 2.55
CA GLY A 73 -9.60 15.08 2.81
C GLY A 73 -10.40 16.35 2.68
N PHE A 74 -9.83 17.45 3.15
CA PHE A 74 -10.39 18.77 2.98
C PHE A 74 -9.33 19.84 2.83
N THR A 75 -9.74 20.95 2.24
CA THR A 75 -9.04 22.24 2.33
C THR A 75 -9.95 23.24 3.02
N LYS A 76 -9.40 24.01 3.94
CA LYS A 76 -10.06 25.15 4.58
C LYS A 76 -9.29 26.43 4.25
N GLU A 77 -9.92 27.32 3.50
CA GLU A 77 -9.40 28.66 3.22
C GLU A 77 -9.56 29.55 4.47
N ILE A 78 -8.50 30.28 4.82
CA ILE A 78 -8.37 31.13 6.00
C ILE A 78 -7.71 32.45 5.57
N LYS A 79 -8.52 33.41 5.11
CA LYS A 79 -8.04 34.67 4.50
C LYS A 79 -7.09 34.37 3.33
N ASP A 80 -5.82 34.73 3.46
CA ASP A 80 -4.78 34.53 2.45
C ASP A 80 -4.09 33.16 2.57
N HIS A 81 -4.47 32.35 3.56
CA HIS A 81 -3.87 31.05 3.86
C HIS A 81 -4.85 29.90 3.59
N ALA A 82 -4.33 28.67 3.52
CA ALA A 82 -5.16 27.47 3.49
C ALA A 82 -4.58 26.33 4.33
N LEU A 83 -5.46 25.60 5.01
CA LEU A 83 -5.15 24.36 5.72
C LEU A 83 -5.64 23.16 4.89
N ASN A 84 -4.74 22.23 4.60
CA ASN A 84 -5.05 20.97 3.94
C ASN A 84 -4.93 19.81 4.93
N PHE A 85 -5.89 18.91 4.91
CA PHE A 85 -5.84 17.66 5.67
C PHE A 85 -6.27 16.50 4.79
N ALA A 86 -5.60 15.37 4.92
CA ALA A 86 -6.03 14.12 4.31
C ALA A 86 -5.80 12.95 5.25
N VAL A 87 -6.67 11.95 5.13
CA VAL A 87 -6.53 10.65 5.77
C VAL A 87 -6.80 9.58 4.74
N THR A 88 -5.94 8.56 4.69
CA THR A 88 -6.13 7.37 3.87
C THR A 88 -6.08 6.14 4.76
N HIS A 89 -7.07 5.27 4.62
CA HIS A 89 -7.09 3.95 5.24
C HIS A 89 -6.87 2.89 4.16
N ALA A 90 -5.75 2.19 4.26
CA ALA A 90 -5.50 0.98 3.50
C ALA A 90 -6.22 -0.18 4.21
N LEU A 91 -7.25 -0.73 3.58
CA LEU A 91 -8.06 -1.79 4.16
C LEU A 91 -7.20 -3.03 4.41
N ASN A 92 -7.60 -3.78 5.43
CA ASN A 92 -6.92 -5.02 5.79
C ASN A 92 -6.95 -6.01 4.61
N ASN A 93 -5.79 -6.56 4.28
CA ASN A 93 -5.69 -7.61 3.26
C ASN A 93 -4.60 -8.60 3.66
N THR A 94 -4.77 -9.85 3.23
CA THR A 94 -3.83 -10.94 3.49
C THR A 94 -3.39 -11.63 2.20
N VAL A 95 -2.20 -12.22 2.22
CA VAL A 95 -1.73 -13.19 1.22
C VAL A 95 -1.09 -14.34 1.99
N SER A 96 -1.53 -15.56 1.71
CA SER A 96 -1.08 -16.76 2.41
C SER A 96 -0.47 -17.75 1.42
N GLY A 97 0.55 -18.48 1.86
CA GLY A 97 1.27 -19.43 1.00
C GLY A 97 2.13 -20.41 1.78
N PRO A 98 2.64 -21.47 1.13
CA PRO A 98 3.41 -22.51 1.80
C PRO A 98 4.80 -22.00 2.22
N ASN A 99 5.30 -22.46 3.37
CA ASN A 99 6.71 -22.29 3.72
C ASN A 99 7.58 -23.26 2.90
N PRO A 100 8.53 -22.78 2.08
CA PRO A 100 9.40 -23.65 1.29
C PRO A 100 10.35 -24.53 2.13
N PHE A 101 10.55 -24.21 3.40
CA PHE A 101 11.38 -25.00 4.33
C PHE A 101 10.58 -26.04 5.12
N ASP A 102 9.27 -25.87 5.26
CA ASP A 102 8.37 -26.79 5.93
C ASP A 102 6.98 -26.72 5.28
N PRO A 103 6.65 -27.62 4.34
CA PRO A 103 5.36 -27.62 3.65
C PRO A 103 4.15 -27.83 4.56
N ALA A 104 4.33 -28.26 5.82
CA ALA A 104 3.24 -28.34 6.80
C ALA A 104 2.89 -26.97 7.40
N GLN A 105 3.73 -25.94 7.19
CA GLN A 105 3.52 -24.59 7.66
C GLN A 105 3.00 -23.67 6.53
N THR A 106 1.95 -22.90 6.84
CA THR A 106 1.45 -21.80 6.01
C THR A 106 1.93 -20.48 6.59
N ILE A 107 2.48 -19.61 5.73
CA ILE A 107 2.85 -18.24 6.05
C ILE A 107 1.72 -17.34 5.60
N GLU A 108 1.32 -16.40 6.46
CA GLU A 108 0.32 -15.37 6.15
C GLU A 108 0.95 -14.00 6.36
N LEU A 109 0.89 -13.16 5.32
CA LEU A 109 1.27 -11.76 5.36
C LEU A 109 -0.01 -10.92 5.44
N GLU A 110 -0.11 -10.07 6.46
CA GLU A 110 -1.27 -9.20 6.70
C GLU A 110 -0.81 -7.75 6.87
N MET A 111 -1.56 -6.80 6.30
CA MET A 111 -1.32 -5.38 6.53
C MET A 111 -2.61 -4.59 6.65
N ASN A 112 -2.60 -3.64 7.58
CA ASN A 112 -3.60 -2.60 7.78
C ASN A 112 -2.87 -1.30 8.09
N GLN A 113 -3.15 -0.24 7.35
CA GLN A 113 -2.37 0.99 7.43
C GLN A 113 -3.28 2.23 7.43
N TRP A 114 -2.92 3.18 8.30
CA TRP A 114 -3.46 4.53 8.29
C TRP A 114 -2.38 5.52 7.88
N GLU A 115 -2.75 6.45 7.02
CA GLU A 115 -1.90 7.55 6.58
C GLU A 115 -2.63 8.87 6.85
N PHE A 116 -1.90 9.83 7.41
CA PHE A 116 -2.41 11.16 7.75
C PHE A 116 -1.48 12.21 7.15
N GLU A 117 -2.06 13.22 6.51
CA GLU A 117 -1.33 14.33 5.91
C GLU A 117 -1.89 15.66 6.42
N LEU A 118 -0.99 16.60 6.72
CA LEU A 118 -1.32 17.97 7.09
C LEU A 118 -0.45 18.93 6.28
N GLY A 119 -1.08 19.87 5.58
CA GLY A 119 -0.40 20.88 4.78
C GLY A 119 -0.90 22.28 5.09
N PHE A 120 -0.02 23.28 5.00
CA PHE A 120 -0.38 24.69 5.16
C PHE A 120 0.16 25.51 3.99
N ARG A 121 -0.70 26.29 3.34
CA ARG A 121 -0.35 27.24 2.28
C ARG A 121 -0.37 28.66 2.86
N PHE A 122 0.74 29.38 2.72
CA PHE A 122 0.91 30.75 3.20
C PHE A 122 0.61 31.80 2.12
#